data_AF-A0A952PGI8-F1
#
_entry.id   AF-A0A952PGI8-F1
#
_cell.length_a   1.000
_cell.length_b   1.000
_cell.length_c   1.000
_cell.angle_alpha   90.00
_cell.angle_beta   90.00
_cell.angle_gamma   90.00
#
_symmetry.space_group_name_H-M   'P 1'
#
loop_
_entity.id
_entity.type
_entity.pdbx_description
1 polymer ?
#
loop_
_entity_poly.entity_id
_entity_poly.type
_entity_poly.pdbx_seq_one_letter_code
_entity_poly.pdbx_strand_id
1 'polypeptide(L)'
;MPIENKDMTYTQLGLGAEFDALEDDGAPSAQDAADISAAAREALMLLVRGDRRAWAAKDGASLPHELPKWLDSFVWLLGRGWPWRQATFIAWLASPRKNRWPPTQEELATQVLGLSSDRRLSVWRQKNPMIETTVGMLQSAELYHARADVLAALKEVAAEADYKAHPDRKMFLEMTGDYVPISQLKAMLLKGDFKTKRGVEDLSDEELIQLSQGDWGVLAKEGEPNGSDAEPTKHAG
;
A
#
# COMPACT_ATOMS: atom_id res chain seq x y z
N MET A 1 -3.23 -3.23 46.74
CA MET A 1 -4.18 -4.14 46.08
C MET A 1 -3.52 -4.62 44.80
N PRO A 2 -3.43 -5.94 44.55
CA PRO A 2 -2.90 -6.46 43.30
C PRO A 2 -3.87 -6.13 42.17
N ILE A 3 -3.35 -5.58 41.07
CA ILE A 3 -4.13 -5.35 39.86
C ILE A 3 -4.24 -6.71 39.17
N GLU A 4 -5.38 -7.38 39.36
CA GLU A 4 -5.76 -8.55 38.55
C GLU A 4 -5.87 -8.11 37.09
N ASN A 5 -4.90 -8.52 36.26
CA ASN A 5 -5.00 -8.43 34.80
C ASN A 5 -6.03 -9.47 34.33
N LYS A 6 -7.32 -9.15 34.47
CA LYS A 6 -8.41 -9.87 33.80
C LYS A 6 -8.54 -9.35 32.37
N ASP A 7 -8.15 -10.20 31.43
CA ASP A 7 -8.77 -10.37 30.11
C ASP A 7 -9.27 -9.10 29.42
N MET A 8 -8.34 -8.26 28.95
CA MET A 8 -8.63 -7.43 27.78
C MET A 8 -8.53 -8.31 26.54
N THR A 9 -9.65 -8.94 26.17
CA THR A 9 -9.81 -9.63 24.90
C THR A 9 -9.69 -8.64 23.74
N TYR A 10 -8.92 -9.03 22.72
CA TYR A 10 -8.41 -8.22 21.62
C TYR A 10 -9.49 -7.82 20.57
N THR A 11 -10.60 -7.22 21.01
CA THR A 11 -11.77 -6.94 20.16
C THR A 11 -11.84 -5.49 19.67
N GLN A 12 -10.80 -4.68 19.87
CA GLN A 12 -10.91 -3.22 19.67
C GLN A 12 -10.52 -2.67 18.29
N LEU A 13 -10.18 -3.53 17.32
CA LEU A 13 -9.87 -3.09 15.94
C LEU A 13 -10.89 -3.51 14.88
N GLY A 14 -12.04 -4.08 15.24
CA GLY A 14 -13.09 -4.46 14.27
C GLY A 14 -12.67 -5.51 13.23
N LEU A 15 -11.48 -6.09 13.39
CA LEU A 15 -10.97 -7.22 12.63
C LEU A 15 -11.02 -8.40 13.60
N GLY A 16 -12.09 -9.20 13.52
CA GLY A 16 -12.35 -10.36 14.38
C GLY A 16 -11.36 -11.51 14.19
N ALA A 17 -10.06 -11.22 14.26
CA ALA A 17 -9.01 -12.22 14.33
C ALA A 17 -8.84 -12.61 15.80
N GLU A 18 -9.34 -13.79 16.16
CA GLU A 18 -8.96 -14.43 17.41
C GLU A 18 -7.47 -14.79 17.32
N PHE A 19 -6.66 -14.15 18.14
CA PHE A 19 -5.24 -14.47 18.25
C PHE A 19 -5.10 -15.62 19.24
N ASP A 20 -5.12 -16.85 18.73
CA ASP A 20 -4.69 -17.99 19.53
C ASP A 20 -3.23 -17.74 19.95
N ALA A 21 -3.02 -17.67 21.27
CA ALA A 21 -1.70 -17.74 21.85
C ALA A 21 -1.13 -19.11 21.45
N LEU A 22 -0.36 -19.14 20.36
CA LEU A 22 0.25 -20.37 19.85
C LEU A 22 1.20 -20.94 20.92
N GLU A 23 0.68 -21.88 21.71
CA GLU A 23 1.42 -22.64 22.73
C GLU A 23 2.48 -23.56 22.12
N ASP A 24 3.46 -23.90 22.94
CA ASP A 24 4.85 -24.21 22.60
C ASP A 24 5.17 -25.71 22.77
N ASP A 25 5.33 -26.45 21.66
CA ASP A 25 5.55 -27.92 21.68
C ASP A 25 7.03 -28.35 21.63
N GLY A 26 8.01 -27.50 21.96
CA GLY A 26 9.41 -27.97 21.97
C GLY A 26 10.50 -26.94 22.21
N ALA A 27 10.30 -26.00 23.12
CA ALA A 27 11.32 -25.05 23.57
C ALA A 27 12.14 -25.57 24.77
N PRO A 28 13.28 -24.92 25.10
CA PRO A 28 13.80 -24.88 26.48
C PRO A 28 12.66 -24.67 27.50
N SER A 29 12.89 -24.99 28.78
CA SER A 29 11.81 -24.99 29.78
C SER A 29 10.96 -23.72 29.68
N ALA A 30 9.64 -23.82 29.87
CA ALA A 30 8.73 -22.68 29.72
C ALA A 30 9.22 -21.43 30.49
N GLN A 31 9.97 -21.65 31.57
CA GLN A 31 10.64 -20.64 32.36
C GLN A 31 11.82 -19.99 31.62
N ASP A 32 12.77 -20.76 31.07
CA ASP A 32 13.92 -20.24 30.32
C ASP A 32 13.47 -19.46 29.06
N ALA A 33 12.47 -19.98 28.35
CA ALA A 33 11.91 -19.30 27.18
C ALA A 33 11.21 -17.99 27.55
N ALA A 34 10.57 -17.93 28.73
CA ALA A 34 9.95 -16.73 29.27
C ALA A 34 10.99 -15.71 29.75
N ASP A 35 12.08 -16.16 30.37
CA ASP A 35 13.15 -15.30 30.88
C ASP A 35 13.93 -14.67 29.72
N ILE A 36 14.25 -15.45 28.66
CA ILE A 36 14.86 -14.94 27.43
C ILE A 36 13.90 -13.95 26.72
N SER A 37 12.61 -14.27 26.66
CA SER A 37 11.56 -13.39 26.11
C SER A 37 11.50 -12.06 26.84
N ALA A 38 11.55 -12.09 28.18
CA ALA A 38 11.49 -10.91 29.03
C ALA A 38 12.74 -10.05 28.86
N ALA A 39 13.93 -10.66 28.83
CA ALA A 39 15.18 -9.96 28.58
C ALA A 39 15.22 -9.30 27.20
N ALA A 40 14.79 -10.02 26.15
CA ALA A 40 14.71 -9.51 24.79
C ALA A 40 13.71 -8.35 24.65
N ARG A 41 12.54 -8.47 25.29
CA ARG A 41 11.53 -7.40 25.33
C ARG A 41 12.06 -6.18 26.07
N GLU A 42 12.69 -6.37 27.22
CA GLU A 42 13.29 -5.29 28.00
C GLU A 42 14.38 -4.60 27.19
N ALA A 43 15.24 -5.36 26.52
CA ALA A 43 16.28 -4.87 25.63
C ALA A 43 15.71 -4.02 24.47
N LEU A 44 14.65 -4.49 23.81
CA LEU A 44 13.95 -3.71 22.78
C LEU A 44 13.30 -2.45 23.35
N MET A 45 12.69 -2.54 24.53
CA MET A 45 12.09 -1.38 25.20
C MET A 45 13.13 -0.36 25.67
N LEU A 46 14.31 -0.80 26.09
CA LEU A 46 15.44 0.08 26.40
C LEU A 46 15.92 0.82 25.15
N LEU A 47 15.94 0.12 24.00
CA LEU A 47 16.27 0.72 22.71
C LEU A 47 15.22 1.76 22.28
N VAL A 48 13.94 1.50 22.52
CA VAL A 48 12.84 2.49 22.33
C VAL A 48 12.99 3.69 23.27
N ARG A 49 13.41 3.48 24.52
CA ARG A 49 13.65 4.54 25.50
C ARG A 49 14.92 5.36 25.21
N GLY A 50 15.70 4.98 24.21
CA GLY A 50 16.95 5.65 23.83
C GLY A 50 18.12 5.40 24.79
N ASP A 51 17.98 4.47 25.75
CA ASP A 51 19.05 4.15 26.70
C ASP A 51 20.02 3.12 26.11
N ARG A 52 20.85 3.59 25.18
CA ARG A 52 21.84 2.76 24.45
C ARG A 52 22.91 2.17 25.38
N ARG A 53 23.16 2.78 26.54
CA ARG A 53 24.19 2.31 27.48
C ARG A 53 23.75 1.06 28.21
N ALA A 54 22.47 0.95 28.58
CA ALA A 54 21.93 -0.21 29.29
C ALA A 54 21.93 -1.49 28.42
N TRP A 55 21.80 -1.37 27.10
CA TRP A 55 21.79 -2.51 26.17
C TRP A 55 23.19 -3.08 25.93
N ALA A 56 24.19 -2.22 25.70
CA ALA A 56 25.57 -2.66 25.49
C ALA A 56 26.17 -3.41 26.69
N ALA A 57 25.61 -3.21 27.89
CA ALA A 57 26.08 -3.82 29.11
C ALA A 57 25.62 -5.28 29.30
N LYS A 58 24.60 -5.76 28.57
CA LYS A 58 23.98 -7.06 28.87
C LYS A 58 24.64 -8.27 28.19
N ASP A 59 25.08 -8.18 26.93
CA ASP A 59 25.46 -9.39 26.17
C ASP A 59 26.72 -9.30 25.30
N GLY A 60 27.47 -8.19 25.31
CA GLY A 60 28.67 -8.05 24.47
C GLY A 60 28.41 -8.07 22.95
N ALA A 61 27.16 -8.29 22.53
CA ALA A 61 26.69 -8.07 21.16
C ALA A 61 26.79 -6.57 20.85
N SER A 62 27.48 -6.24 19.76
CA SER A 62 27.61 -4.85 19.34
C SER A 62 26.24 -4.29 18.95
N LEU A 63 25.84 -3.19 19.58
CA LEU A 63 24.70 -2.40 19.09
C LEU A 63 24.96 -2.03 17.63
N PRO A 64 23.95 -2.09 16.75
CA PRO A 64 24.01 -1.26 15.57
C PRO A 64 24.19 0.19 16.04
N HIS A 65 25.14 0.91 15.44
CA HIS A 65 25.41 2.31 15.78
C HIS A 65 24.16 3.21 15.62
N GLU A 66 23.17 2.74 14.84
CA GLU A 66 21.91 3.39 14.54
C GLU A 66 20.72 2.54 14.98
N LEU A 67 19.62 3.20 15.35
CA LEU A 67 18.37 2.51 15.68
C LEU A 67 17.86 1.78 14.43
N PRO A 68 17.28 0.56 14.57
CA PRO A 68 16.70 -0.13 13.44
C PRO A 68 15.58 0.70 12.81
N LYS A 69 15.58 0.84 11.48
CA LYS A 69 14.58 1.67 10.77
C LYS A 69 13.15 1.15 10.93
N TRP A 70 12.97 -0.13 11.23
CA TRP A 70 11.65 -0.72 11.51
C TRP A 70 11.11 -0.40 12.91
N LEU A 71 11.86 0.30 13.77
CA LEU A 71 11.47 0.54 15.16
C LEU A 71 10.14 1.32 15.26
N ASP A 72 9.94 2.32 14.41
CA ASP A 72 8.71 3.12 14.42
C ASP A 72 7.48 2.27 14.07
N SER A 73 7.61 1.40 13.06
CA SER A 73 6.58 0.42 12.71
C SER A 73 6.30 -0.55 13.86
N PHE A 74 7.33 -0.97 14.58
CA PHE A 74 7.18 -1.83 15.76
C PHE A 74 6.38 -1.13 16.87
N VAL A 75 6.73 0.09 17.24
CA VAL A 75 6.00 0.87 18.26
C VAL A 75 4.55 1.08 17.86
N TRP A 76 4.31 1.38 16.58
CA TRP A 76 2.97 1.53 16.06
C TRP A 76 2.14 0.24 16.14
N LEU A 77 2.75 -0.92 15.84
CA LEU A 77 2.10 -2.23 15.97
C LEU A 77 1.79 -2.58 17.44
N LEU A 78 2.69 -2.24 18.36
CA LEU A 78 2.45 -2.40 19.79
C LEU A 78 1.25 -1.56 20.25
N GLY A 79 1.15 -0.31 19.78
CA GLY A 79 -0.01 0.55 20.05
C GLY A 79 -1.33 0.00 19.52
N ARG A 80 -1.28 -0.94 18.57
CA ARG A 80 -2.43 -1.67 18.01
C ARG A 80 -2.67 -3.04 18.64
N GLY A 81 -1.97 -3.36 19.73
CA GLY A 81 -2.18 -4.59 20.48
C GLY A 81 -1.53 -5.84 19.88
N TRP A 82 -0.65 -5.71 18.88
CA TRP A 82 0.06 -6.88 18.37
C TRP A 82 0.98 -7.49 19.44
N PRO A 83 1.04 -8.82 19.57
CA PRO A 83 2.03 -9.48 20.42
C PRO A 83 3.43 -9.03 20.02
N TRP A 84 4.24 -8.61 20.99
CA TRP A 84 5.50 -7.91 20.68
C TRP A 84 6.43 -8.69 19.74
N ARG A 85 6.52 -10.02 19.86
CA ARG A 85 7.34 -10.86 18.96
C ARG A 85 6.83 -10.83 17.51
N GLN A 86 5.51 -10.94 17.33
CA GLN A 86 4.89 -10.83 16.02
C GLN A 86 5.03 -9.40 15.48
N ALA A 87 4.86 -8.38 16.33
CA ALA A 87 5.05 -6.98 15.96
C ALA A 87 6.48 -6.72 15.46
N THR A 88 7.50 -7.20 16.17
CA THR A 88 8.91 -7.09 15.76
C THR A 88 9.14 -7.78 14.41
N PHE A 89 8.59 -8.99 14.24
CA PHE A 89 8.71 -9.73 13.00
C PHE A 89 8.01 -9.05 11.80
N ILE A 90 6.79 -8.54 11.99
CA ILE A 90 6.03 -7.80 10.98
C ILE A 90 6.78 -6.52 10.60
N ALA A 91 7.26 -5.75 11.59
CA ALA A 91 8.00 -4.51 11.35
C ALA A 91 9.30 -4.78 10.56
N TRP A 92 10.03 -5.82 10.95
CA TRP A 92 11.23 -6.26 10.24
C TRP A 92 10.94 -6.71 8.80
N LEU A 93 9.87 -7.49 8.58
CA LEU A 93 9.45 -7.92 7.24
C LEU A 93 9.00 -6.74 6.36
N ALA A 94 8.29 -5.77 6.94
CA ALA A 94 7.83 -4.58 6.23
C ALA A 94 9.00 -3.73 5.72
N SER A 95 10.12 -3.70 6.45
CA SER A 95 11.30 -2.94 6.04
C SER A 95 11.96 -3.45 4.74
N PRO A 96 12.56 -2.55 3.93
CA PRO A 96 13.36 -2.93 2.77
C PRO A 96 14.54 -3.83 3.16
N ARG A 97 14.86 -4.85 2.34
CA ARG A 97 15.93 -5.83 2.64
C ARG A 97 17.26 -5.19 3.02
N LYS A 98 17.65 -4.09 2.37
CA LYS A 98 18.91 -3.36 2.64
C LYS A 98 18.95 -2.69 4.03
N ASN A 99 17.80 -2.41 4.61
CA ASN A 99 17.63 -1.72 5.88
C ASN A 99 17.23 -2.67 7.03
N ARG A 100 17.17 -3.98 6.77
CA ARG A 100 16.81 -4.97 7.78
C ARG A 100 18.01 -5.22 8.69
N TRP A 101 17.79 -5.02 9.98
CA TRP A 101 18.68 -5.48 11.02
C TRP A 101 17.87 -6.33 12.02
N PRO A 102 18.29 -7.57 12.31
CA PRO A 102 19.35 -8.35 11.66
C PRO A 102 19.08 -8.59 10.15
N PRO A 103 20.09 -8.95 9.34
CA PRO A 103 19.93 -9.17 7.91
C PRO A 103 19.08 -10.40 7.56
N THR A 104 19.14 -11.45 8.37
CA THR A 104 18.46 -12.73 8.09
C THR A 104 17.32 -13.01 9.09
N GLN A 105 16.34 -13.82 8.64
CA GLN A 105 15.21 -14.23 9.48
C GLN A 105 15.67 -15.10 10.66
N GLU A 106 16.69 -15.93 10.44
CA GLU A 106 17.29 -16.78 11.47
C GLU A 106 17.99 -15.96 12.56
N GLU A 107 18.76 -14.94 12.19
CA GLU A 107 19.39 -14.04 13.16
C GLU A 107 18.34 -13.23 13.93
N LEU A 108 17.26 -12.78 13.28
CA LEU A 108 16.16 -12.14 14.00
C LEU A 108 15.53 -13.09 15.02
N ALA A 109 15.24 -14.32 14.62
CA ALA A 109 14.64 -15.32 15.50
C ALA A 109 15.50 -15.60 16.72
N THR A 110 16.80 -15.83 16.51
CA THR A 110 17.74 -16.25 17.55
C THR A 110 18.24 -15.09 18.40
N GLN A 111 18.73 -14.02 17.77
CA GLN A 111 19.41 -12.91 18.47
C GLN A 111 18.45 -11.88 19.05
N VAL A 112 17.28 -11.67 18.43
CA VAL A 112 16.34 -10.61 18.84
C VAL A 112 15.11 -11.16 19.53
N LEU A 113 14.51 -12.24 19.01
CA LEU A 113 13.26 -12.78 19.55
C LEU A 113 13.49 -13.84 20.63
N GLY A 114 14.72 -14.35 20.76
CA GLY A 114 15.08 -15.41 21.70
C GLY A 114 14.43 -16.75 21.37
N LEU A 115 14.19 -17.03 20.09
CA LEU A 115 13.64 -18.29 19.60
C LEU A 115 14.78 -19.24 19.23
N SER A 116 14.55 -20.54 19.33
CA SER A 116 15.55 -21.54 18.94
C SER A 116 15.79 -21.63 17.43
N SER A 117 14.78 -21.29 16.62
CA SER A 117 14.85 -21.34 15.15
C SER A 117 13.81 -20.44 14.49
N ASP A 118 14.03 -20.14 13.22
CA ASP A 118 13.12 -19.36 12.38
C ASP A 118 11.85 -20.13 11.95
N ARG A 119 11.82 -21.47 12.13
CA ARG A 119 10.68 -22.32 11.79
C ARG A 119 9.38 -21.82 12.42
N ARG A 120 9.44 -21.28 13.64
CA ARG A 120 8.26 -20.70 14.32
C ARG A 120 7.71 -19.49 13.58
N LEU A 121 8.57 -18.64 13.04
CA LEU A 121 8.17 -17.48 12.25
C LEU A 121 7.44 -17.91 10.97
N SER A 122 7.93 -18.96 10.31
CA SER A 122 7.26 -19.56 9.16
C SER A 122 5.88 -20.12 9.53
N VAL A 123 5.75 -20.79 10.68
CA VAL A 123 4.45 -21.26 11.19
C VAL A 123 3.51 -20.10 11.51
N TRP A 124 4.00 -19.00 12.09
CA TRP A 124 3.20 -17.80 12.35
C TRP A 124 2.61 -17.24 11.06
N ARG A 125 3.41 -17.12 9.99
CA ARG A 125 2.92 -16.65 8.67
C ARG A 125 1.85 -17.56 8.08
N GLN A 126 2.02 -18.88 8.22
CA GLN A 126 1.06 -19.86 7.71
C GLN A 126 -0.26 -19.85 8.47
N LYS A 127 -0.20 -19.75 9.80
CA LYS A 127 -1.40 -19.78 10.67
C LYS A 127 -2.13 -18.44 10.73
N ASN A 128 -1.39 -17.33 10.61
CA ASN A 128 -1.96 -15.99 10.73
C ASN A 128 -1.75 -15.18 9.43
N PRO A 129 -2.69 -15.23 8.48
CA PRO A 129 -2.58 -14.47 7.23
C PRO A 129 -2.61 -12.95 7.44
N MET A 130 -3.09 -12.45 8.59
CA MET A 130 -3.06 -11.03 8.91
C MET A 130 -1.64 -10.46 9.00
N ILE A 131 -0.63 -11.31 9.24
CA ILE A 131 0.78 -10.91 9.20
C ILE A 131 1.11 -10.35 7.81
N GLU A 132 0.79 -11.07 6.74
CA GLU A 132 1.06 -10.64 5.36
C GLU A 132 0.26 -9.39 4.99
N THR A 133 -1.03 -9.35 5.35
CA THR A 133 -1.86 -8.17 5.13
C THR A 133 -1.29 -6.94 5.80
N THR A 134 -0.81 -7.08 7.04
CA THR A 134 -0.21 -5.98 7.80
C THR A 134 1.12 -5.54 7.22
N VAL A 135 1.97 -6.48 6.78
CA VAL A 135 3.22 -6.19 6.06
C VAL A 135 2.94 -5.40 4.79
N GLY A 136 1.98 -5.83 3.96
CA GLY A 136 1.61 -5.13 2.73
C GLY A 136 1.04 -3.74 2.98
N MET A 137 0.24 -3.57 4.04
CA MET A 137 -0.26 -2.26 4.47
C MET A 137 0.88 -1.33 4.90
N LEU A 138 1.82 -1.81 5.72
CA LEU A 138 2.97 -1.00 6.17
C LEU A 138 3.86 -0.59 5.00
N GLN A 139 4.13 -1.49 4.06
CA GLN A 139 4.88 -1.17 2.84
C GLN A 139 4.16 -0.15 1.96
N SER A 140 2.83 -0.27 1.87
CA SER A 140 2.00 0.69 1.13
C SER A 140 1.98 2.05 1.83
N ALA A 141 2.02 2.10 3.16
CA ALA A 141 2.04 3.35 3.92
C ALA A 141 3.23 4.24 3.55
N GLU A 142 4.43 3.66 3.38
CA GLU A 142 5.60 4.43 2.91
C GLU A 142 5.35 5.06 1.53
N LEU A 143 4.71 4.34 0.61
CA LEU A 143 4.35 4.87 -0.70
C LEU A 143 3.33 6.02 -0.59
N TYR A 144 2.37 5.93 0.32
CA TYR A 144 1.41 7.00 0.56
C TYR A 144 2.05 8.26 1.14
N HIS A 145 3.05 8.12 2.02
CA HIS A 145 3.80 9.27 2.54
C HIS A 145 4.60 9.96 1.43
N ALA A 146 5.28 9.19 0.58
CA ALA A 146 6.04 9.72 -0.55
C ALA A 146 5.14 10.30 -1.67
N ARG A 147 3.83 9.98 -1.69
CA ARG A 147 2.91 10.39 -2.74
C ARG A 147 2.86 11.91 -2.91
N ALA A 148 2.83 12.66 -1.83
CA ALA A 148 2.77 14.13 -1.89
C ALA A 148 4.04 14.70 -2.56
N ASP A 149 5.21 14.19 -2.19
CA ASP A 149 6.50 14.64 -2.73
C ASP A 149 6.64 14.27 -4.21
N VAL A 150 6.21 13.07 -4.59
CA VAL A 150 6.19 12.63 -6.00
C VAL A 150 5.25 13.51 -6.83
N LEU A 151 4.08 13.87 -6.31
CA LEU A 151 3.15 14.78 -7.00
C LEU A 151 3.72 16.20 -7.11
N ALA A 152 4.43 16.68 -6.09
CA ALA A 152 5.11 17.97 -6.12
C ALA A 152 6.23 17.98 -7.18
N ALA A 153 7.06 16.94 -7.22
CA ALA A 153 8.10 16.78 -8.22
C ALA A 153 7.54 16.67 -9.65
N LEU A 154 6.46 15.90 -9.83
CA LEU A 154 5.75 15.80 -11.11
C LEU A 154 5.28 17.18 -11.59
N LYS A 155 4.66 17.97 -10.70
CA LYS A 155 4.20 19.32 -11.01
C LYS A 155 5.36 20.25 -11.39
N GLU A 156 6.48 20.16 -10.67
CA GLU A 156 7.67 20.98 -10.94
C GLU A 156 8.25 20.67 -12.32
N VAL A 157 8.52 19.40 -12.62
CA VAL A 157 9.04 18.97 -13.93
C VAL A 157 8.05 19.31 -15.04
N ALA A 158 6.75 19.09 -14.82
CA ALA A 158 5.73 19.41 -15.82
C ALA A 158 5.63 20.91 -16.14
N ALA A 159 6.07 21.81 -15.26
CA ALA A 159 6.08 23.24 -15.52
C ALA A 159 7.27 23.69 -16.39
N GLU A 160 8.27 22.84 -16.61
CA GLU A 160 9.45 23.18 -17.40
C GLU A 160 9.15 23.25 -18.91
N ALA A 161 9.77 24.21 -19.59
CA ALA A 161 9.64 24.38 -21.03
C ALA A 161 10.45 23.36 -21.86
N ASP A 162 11.29 22.53 -21.21
CA ASP A 162 12.11 21.53 -21.89
C ASP A 162 11.22 20.48 -22.58
N TYR A 163 11.64 20.05 -23.78
CA TYR A 163 11.01 18.96 -24.50
C TYR A 163 11.07 17.64 -23.71
N LYS A 164 12.09 17.47 -22.85
CA LYS A 164 12.22 16.29 -21.99
C LYS A 164 11.12 16.17 -20.94
N ALA A 165 10.51 17.29 -20.53
CA ALA A 165 9.39 17.31 -19.60
C ALA A 165 8.04 16.97 -20.26
N HIS A 166 8.00 16.66 -21.56
CA HIS A 166 6.77 16.30 -22.25
C HIS A 166 6.05 15.07 -21.65
N PRO A 167 6.70 13.96 -21.26
CA PRO A 167 6.03 12.82 -20.64
C PRO A 167 5.34 13.19 -19.32
N ASP A 168 6.00 13.98 -18.47
CA ASP A 168 5.46 14.42 -17.19
C ASP A 168 4.29 15.39 -17.37
N ARG A 169 4.37 16.32 -18.33
CA ARG A 169 3.23 17.16 -18.72
C ARG A 169 2.03 16.35 -19.18
N LYS A 170 2.27 15.37 -20.05
CA LYS A 170 1.23 14.48 -20.53
C LYS A 170 0.59 13.72 -19.37
N MET A 171 1.40 13.11 -18.51
CA MET A 171 0.91 12.40 -17.32
C MET A 171 0.14 13.33 -16.37
N PHE A 172 0.61 14.54 -16.14
CA PHE A 172 -0.08 15.54 -15.33
C PHE A 172 -1.46 15.87 -15.89
N LEU A 173 -1.56 16.15 -17.20
CA LEU A 173 -2.83 16.45 -17.88
C LEU A 173 -3.77 15.24 -17.93
N GLU A 174 -3.24 14.02 -18.02
CA GLU A 174 -4.02 12.78 -17.87
C GLU A 174 -4.61 12.66 -16.46
N MET A 175 -3.83 12.99 -15.43
CA MET A 175 -4.27 12.93 -14.04
C MET A 175 -5.28 14.02 -13.66
N THR A 176 -5.19 15.20 -14.26
CA THR A 176 -6.16 16.29 -14.06
C THR A 176 -7.42 16.13 -14.91
N GLY A 177 -7.38 15.25 -15.92
CA GLY A 177 -8.49 15.03 -16.86
C GLY A 177 -8.51 16.02 -18.03
N ASP A 178 -7.52 16.92 -18.12
CA ASP A 178 -7.38 17.87 -19.22
C ASP A 178 -6.95 17.19 -20.54
N TYR A 179 -6.43 15.97 -20.46
CA TYR A 179 -6.05 15.16 -21.63
C TYR A 179 -6.50 13.71 -21.48
N VAL A 180 -7.18 13.18 -22.52
CA VAL A 180 -7.58 11.77 -22.62
C VAL A 180 -6.81 11.09 -23.75
N PRO A 181 -6.05 10.02 -23.49
CA PRO A 181 -5.36 9.28 -24.53
C PRO A 181 -6.32 8.69 -25.57
N ILE A 182 -5.95 8.77 -26.85
CA ILE A 182 -6.76 8.23 -27.97
C ILE A 182 -7.10 6.75 -27.78
N SER A 183 -6.19 5.96 -27.19
CA SER A 183 -6.45 4.54 -26.89
C SER A 183 -7.58 4.34 -25.88
N GLN A 184 -7.67 5.19 -24.85
CA GLN A 184 -8.78 5.18 -23.89
C GLN A 184 -10.07 5.64 -24.56
N LEU A 185 -10.01 6.69 -25.39
CA LEU A 185 -11.16 7.19 -26.13
C LEU A 185 -11.73 6.14 -27.10
N LYS A 186 -10.86 5.45 -27.84
CA LYS A 186 -11.22 4.30 -28.69
C LYS A 186 -11.84 3.15 -27.88
N ALA A 187 -11.29 2.83 -26.71
CA ALA A 187 -11.84 1.78 -25.85
C ALA A 187 -13.22 2.15 -25.28
N MET A 188 -13.45 3.42 -24.95
CA MET A 188 -14.76 3.93 -24.51
C MET A 188 -15.81 3.81 -25.63
N LEU A 189 -15.45 4.14 -26.86
CA LEU A 189 -16.33 3.99 -28.02
C LEU A 189 -16.61 2.51 -28.36
N LEU A 190 -15.61 1.63 -28.21
CA LEU A 190 -15.76 0.20 -28.49
C LEU A 190 -16.60 -0.55 -27.44
N LYS A 191 -16.58 -0.12 -26.17
CA LYS A 191 -17.33 -0.74 -25.06
C LYS A 191 -18.84 -0.52 -25.13
N GLY A 192 -19.33 0.27 -26.08
CA GLY A 192 -20.74 0.28 -26.46
C GLY A 192 -21.63 1.29 -25.72
N ASP A 193 -21.06 2.26 -25.01
CA ASP A 193 -21.84 3.40 -24.49
C ASP A 193 -22.23 4.38 -25.61
N PHE A 194 -21.64 4.27 -26.81
CA PHE A 194 -21.86 5.18 -27.92
C PHE A 194 -21.98 4.43 -29.25
N LYS A 195 -23.13 4.57 -29.93
CA LYS A 195 -23.34 4.06 -31.29
C LYS A 195 -23.03 5.14 -32.32
N THR A 196 -21.77 5.53 -32.47
CA THR A 196 -21.36 6.32 -33.64
C THR A 196 -20.98 5.37 -34.78
N LYS A 197 -21.59 5.55 -35.96
CA LYS A 197 -21.23 4.82 -37.19
C LYS A 197 -19.87 5.25 -37.77
N ARG A 198 -19.29 6.33 -37.24
CA ARG A 198 -18.04 6.97 -37.68
C ARG A 198 -16.88 6.58 -36.75
N GLY A 199 -15.68 6.42 -37.31
CA GLY A 199 -14.46 6.17 -36.55
C GLY A 199 -14.03 7.43 -35.78
N VAL A 200 -13.14 7.28 -34.79
CA VAL A 200 -12.61 8.43 -34.02
C VAL A 200 -11.88 9.41 -34.92
N GLU A 201 -11.27 8.90 -35.98
CA GLU A 201 -10.55 9.68 -36.97
C GLU A 201 -11.47 10.58 -37.81
N ASP A 202 -12.78 10.33 -37.80
CA ASP A 202 -13.78 11.02 -38.63
C ASP A 202 -14.59 12.07 -37.85
N LEU A 203 -14.23 12.31 -36.57
CA LEU A 203 -14.86 13.31 -35.72
C LEU A 203 -14.12 14.65 -35.87
N SER A 204 -14.88 15.73 -36.02
CA SER A 204 -14.34 17.09 -36.02
C SER A 204 -13.78 17.46 -34.64
N ASP A 205 -12.89 18.46 -34.62
CA ASP A 205 -12.29 18.96 -33.38
C ASP A 205 -13.36 19.41 -32.36
N GLU A 206 -14.43 20.06 -32.83
CA GLU A 206 -15.60 20.39 -31.99
C GLU A 206 -16.30 19.15 -31.40
N GLU A 207 -16.52 18.09 -32.19
CA GLU A 207 -17.14 16.84 -31.72
C GLU A 207 -16.23 16.12 -30.71
N LEU A 208 -14.91 16.17 -30.90
CA LEU A 208 -13.93 15.62 -29.96
C LEU A 208 -13.88 16.40 -28.64
N ILE A 209 -14.03 17.73 -28.68
CA ILE A 209 -14.13 18.58 -27.48
C ILE A 209 -15.43 18.30 -26.71
N GLN A 210 -16.55 18.10 -27.41
CA GLN A 210 -17.82 17.73 -26.75
C GLN A 210 -17.75 16.36 -26.08
N LEU A 211 -17.11 15.39 -26.74
CA LEU A 211 -16.80 14.08 -26.15
C LEU A 211 -15.91 14.21 -24.90
N SER A 212 -14.87 15.04 -24.92
CA SER A 212 -13.96 15.15 -23.77
C SER A 212 -14.58 15.86 -22.56
N GLN A 213 -15.52 16.79 -22.77
CA GLN A 213 -16.23 17.52 -21.71
C GLN A 213 -17.37 16.73 -21.05
N GLY A 214 -17.63 15.52 -21.53
CA GLY A 214 -18.70 14.70 -21.03
C GLY A 214 -20.10 15.13 -21.46
N ASP A 215 -20.21 16.00 -22.48
CA ASP A 215 -21.49 16.42 -23.07
C ASP A 215 -21.86 15.47 -24.21
N TRP A 216 -22.18 14.24 -23.84
CA TRP A 216 -22.36 13.12 -24.76
C TRP A 216 -23.71 13.12 -25.52
N GLY A 217 -24.58 14.12 -25.28
CA GLY A 217 -25.94 14.18 -25.83
C GLY A 217 -26.04 14.62 -27.29
N VAL A 218 -24.97 15.18 -27.86
CA VAL A 218 -25.00 15.83 -29.18
C VAL A 218 -24.83 14.84 -30.34
N LEU A 219 -24.04 13.78 -30.16
CA LEU A 219 -23.74 12.81 -31.22
C LEU A 219 -24.91 11.90 -31.62
N ALA A 220 -26.00 11.89 -30.84
CA ALA A 220 -27.20 11.11 -31.15
C ALA A 220 -28.20 11.83 -32.08
N LYS A 221 -28.03 13.14 -32.33
CA LYS A 221 -29.08 13.97 -32.99
C LYS A 221 -28.97 14.09 -34.50
N GLU A 222 -27.92 13.61 -35.15
CA GLU A 222 -27.78 13.70 -36.63
C GLU A 222 -28.34 12.47 -37.37
N GLY A 223 -29.35 11.82 -36.79
CA GLY A 223 -30.01 10.63 -37.34
C GLY A 223 -31.43 10.87 -37.88
N GLU A 224 -31.92 12.10 -37.97
CA GLU A 224 -33.22 12.40 -38.58
C GLU A 224 -33.09 13.04 -39.98
N PRO A 225 -33.96 12.63 -40.93
CA PRO A 225 -33.71 12.77 -42.36
C PRO A 225 -34.05 14.18 -42.84
N ASN A 226 -33.17 14.77 -43.67
CA ASN A 226 -33.49 15.99 -44.40
C ASN A 226 -34.44 15.64 -45.56
N GLY A 227 -35.71 15.41 -45.24
CA GLY A 227 -36.80 15.23 -46.18
C GLY A 227 -37.30 16.59 -46.66
N SER A 228 -36.72 17.11 -47.74
CA SER A 228 -37.29 18.25 -48.47
C SER A 228 -36.92 18.24 -49.95
N ASP A 229 -37.16 17.13 -50.64
CA ASP A 229 -37.28 17.12 -52.11
C ASP A 229 -38.68 16.64 -52.48
N ALA A 230 -39.63 17.58 -52.43
CA ALA A 230 -40.94 17.40 -53.02
C ALA A 230 -40.84 17.62 -54.53
N GLU A 231 -40.78 16.52 -55.29
CA GLU A 231 -40.99 16.55 -56.75
C GLU A 231 -42.46 16.94 -57.06
N PRO A 232 -42.72 17.93 -57.94
CA PRO A 232 -44.06 18.23 -58.40
C PRO A 232 -44.53 17.20 -59.42
N THR A 233 -45.63 16.53 -59.09
CA THR A 233 -46.41 15.66 -59.97
C THR A 233 -46.89 16.42 -61.22
N LYS A 234 -46.44 15.95 -62.39
CA LYS A 234 -46.98 16.37 -63.70
C LYS A 234 -48.31 15.66 -63.96
N HIS A 235 -49.39 16.43 -64.09
CA HIS A 235 -50.62 16.00 -64.75
C HIS A 235 -50.46 16.13 -66.27
N ALA A 236 -50.64 15.02 -66.99
CA ALA A 236 -51.03 15.00 -68.41
C ALA A 236 -51.65 13.63 -68.74
N GLY A 237 -52.91 13.63 -69.16
CA GLY A 237 -53.69 12.46 -69.55
C GLY A 237 -55.15 12.60 -69.19
#